data_AF-A0A7J3U5N9-F1
#
_entry.id   AF-A0A7J3U5N9-F1
#
_cell.length_a   1.000
_cell.length_b   1.000
_cell.length_c   1.000
_cell.angle_alpha   90.00
_cell.angle_beta   90.00
_cell.angle_gamma   90.00
#
_symmetry.space_group_name_H-M   'P 1'
#
loop_
_entity.id
_entity.type
_entity.pdbx_description
1 polymer ?
#
loop_
_entity_poly.entity_id
_entity_poly.type
_entity_poly.pdbx_seq_one_letter_code
_entity_poly.pdbx_strand_id
1 'polypeptide(L)'
;MKKIVAFLTALVMIASIFVVANSSGNFSDDTTALHNGTEKEKTVEIAKYDSGNDVYNVAETHSFAGEPRGFRILPRMFEAHIHTKCDTVEKDTSILYGLLLPIDVDNNPGTGQNGNDIKVRFYVLPSFYHEDFGWVMSLSAVVEVERLGEEMKDKDFEIYLDVRLSLENYDYGTHEFRLGYSSPEGKELPSNERVTFTVYPYLMYDRNPDFILQNTPIFDGEVSDVDVVASYSGSFGGNTFDHSVAVSFQPAVSSTIKFTPDMNLQKINMDISCSAERDTTLTISYSGETNGEGMDLALTIDKIPAEMAFSVSYSIFGPSGERGTVDYESSSEFNVTMTVKMGRIGLMGCARVQYLPTHLRAEWTNHIYDGHVNVSTSSSLTEFMVCDDLENPGIYLSVSNITNSANFSWNMDQGGYVKLDAEKEGPKLDFYGIMGSMRAEVISQLKTDYLFISWNIDQQGYVVLDTHGNWLNTFSLNFTLDDSIGLLIGASLLRADNFRTDWVVWPPSFQLSGDLTFVGDMVFSVMVGGTWYSLPL
;
A
#
# COMPACT_ATOMS: atom_id res chain seq x y z
N MET A 1 -3.34 32.76 -16.63
CA MET A 1 -2.02 33.37 -16.94
C MET A 1 -1.48 34.24 -15.79
N LYS A 2 -2.14 35.33 -15.35
CA LYS A 2 -1.63 36.18 -14.24
C LYS A 2 -1.42 35.44 -12.89
N LYS A 3 -2.29 34.48 -12.56
CA LYS A 3 -2.16 33.63 -11.35
C LYS A 3 -0.97 32.66 -11.41
N ILE A 4 -0.79 32.02 -12.58
CA ILE A 4 0.34 31.12 -12.88
C ILE A 4 1.68 31.86 -12.75
N VAL A 5 1.77 33.08 -13.29
CA VAL A 5 2.98 33.91 -13.16
C VAL A 5 3.27 34.26 -11.70
N ALA A 6 2.27 34.58 -10.89
CA ALA A 6 2.48 34.91 -9.47
C ALA A 6 2.96 33.70 -8.64
N PHE A 7 2.39 32.52 -8.90
CA PHE A 7 2.81 31.26 -8.29
C PHE A 7 4.23 30.84 -8.71
N LEU A 8 4.54 30.91 -10.01
CA LEU A 8 5.90 30.74 -10.54
C LEU A 8 6.88 31.73 -9.91
N THR A 9 6.48 32.99 -9.73
CA THR A 9 7.36 34.01 -9.12
C THR A 9 7.60 33.69 -7.64
N ALA A 10 6.60 33.23 -6.89
CA ALA A 10 6.76 32.83 -5.49
C ALA A 10 7.69 31.61 -5.35
N LEU A 11 7.51 30.57 -6.17
CA LEU A 11 8.32 29.35 -6.16
C LEU A 11 9.75 29.58 -6.67
N VAL A 12 9.94 30.40 -7.71
CA VAL A 12 11.28 30.81 -8.17
C VAL A 12 11.98 31.64 -7.09
N MET A 13 11.25 32.47 -6.35
CA MET A 13 11.84 33.21 -5.22
C MET A 13 12.24 32.28 -4.07
N ILE A 14 11.44 31.26 -3.74
CA ILE A 14 11.81 30.22 -2.77
C ILE A 14 13.05 29.44 -3.26
N ALA A 15 13.05 28.96 -4.50
CA ALA A 15 14.19 28.27 -5.09
C ALA A 15 15.47 29.14 -5.09
N SER A 16 15.34 30.44 -5.34
CA SER A 16 16.47 31.37 -5.31
C SER A 16 17.04 31.63 -3.91
N ILE A 17 16.21 31.55 -2.85
CA ILE A 17 16.70 31.59 -1.46
C ILE A 17 17.58 30.36 -1.18
N PHE A 18 17.23 29.19 -1.71
CA PHE A 18 18.01 27.95 -1.54
C PHE A 18 19.29 27.90 -2.38
N VAL A 19 19.26 28.41 -3.62
CA VAL A 19 20.46 28.47 -4.48
C VAL A 19 21.53 29.42 -3.92
N VAL A 20 21.13 30.53 -3.29
CA VAL A 20 22.08 31.50 -2.72
C VAL A 20 22.82 30.92 -1.50
N ALA A 21 22.17 30.09 -0.68
CA ALA A 21 22.82 29.43 0.46
C ALA A 21 23.91 28.42 0.01
N ASN A 22 23.66 27.69 -1.08
CA ASN A 22 24.58 26.64 -1.59
C ASN A 22 25.79 27.19 -2.36
N SER A 23 25.72 28.39 -2.93
CA SER A 23 26.85 29.00 -3.68
C SER A 23 28.06 29.41 -2.83
N SER A 24 28.00 29.26 -1.50
CA SER A 24 29.08 29.60 -0.57
C SER A 24 30.03 28.45 -0.23
N GLY A 25 29.73 27.22 -0.69
CA GLY A 25 30.62 26.06 -0.61
C GLY A 25 31.10 25.64 -1.99
N ASN A 26 32.41 25.63 -2.24
CA ASN A 26 33.00 25.16 -3.49
C ASN A 26 32.52 23.73 -3.82
N PHE A 27 31.75 23.58 -4.89
CA PHE A 27 31.29 22.32 -5.43
C PHE A 27 31.99 22.03 -6.76
N SER A 28 32.51 20.81 -6.91
CA SER A 28 32.77 20.18 -8.20
C SER A 28 31.52 19.41 -8.61
N ASP A 29 30.86 19.88 -9.67
CA ASP A 29 29.76 19.18 -10.32
C ASP A 29 30.25 17.91 -11.00
N ASP A 30 29.65 16.78 -10.67
CA ASP A 30 29.62 15.60 -11.53
C ASP A 30 28.18 15.07 -11.58
N THR A 31 27.34 15.78 -12.33
CA THR A 31 26.00 15.34 -12.75
C THR A 31 25.91 15.41 -14.27
N THR A 32 26.70 14.59 -14.96
CA THR A 32 26.54 14.35 -16.39
C THR A 32 26.38 12.86 -16.68
N ALA A 33 25.17 12.33 -16.46
CA ALA A 33 24.77 11.04 -17.01
C ALA A 33 23.25 10.95 -17.11
N LEU A 34 22.64 11.73 -18.03
CA LEU A 34 21.27 11.46 -18.53
C LEU A 34 20.95 12.29 -19.78
N HIS A 35 21.80 12.22 -20.82
CA HIS A 35 21.35 12.49 -22.20
C HIS A 35 22.36 11.97 -23.23
N ASN A 36 22.09 10.79 -23.78
CA ASN A 36 22.66 10.37 -25.06
C ASN A 36 21.50 10.27 -26.06
N GLY A 37 21.52 11.15 -27.06
CA GLY A 37 20.45 11.23 -28.06
C GLY A 37 20.59 12.34 -29.10
N THR A 38 21.77 12.44 -29.74
CA THR A 38 22.03 13.11 -31.05
C THR A 38 21.74 14.61 -31.22
N GLU A 39 22.84 15.37 -31.29
CA GLU A 39 22.96 16.73 -31.80
C GLU A 39 22.54 16.90 -33.28
N LYS A 40 21.98 18.08 -33.58
CA LYS A 40 22.44 18.89 -34.72
C LYS A 40 22.69 20.31 -34.25
N GLU A 41 23.97 20.69 -34.34
CA GLU A 41 24.53 22.02 -34.08
C GLU A 41 23.75 23.17 -34.73
N LYS A 42 23.70 24.31 -34.03
CA LYS A 42 23.97 25.63 -34.64
C LYS A 42 24.39 26.65 -33.58
N THR A 43 25.69 26.94 -33.60
CA THR A 43 26.39 28.06 -32.97
C THR A 43 25.83 29.41 -33.42
N VAL A 44 25.66 30.36 -32.50
CA VAL A 44 25.57 31.80 -32.83
C VAL A 44 26.38 32.61 -31.82
N GLU A 45 27.24 33.46 -32.37
CA GLU A 45 28.25 34.32 -31.77
C GLU A 45 27.69 35.44 -30.88
N ILE A 46 28.46 35.81 -29.85
CA ILE A 46 28.27 37.01 -29.04
C ILE A 46 28.98 38.18 -29.73
N ALA A 47 28.22 39.20 -30.15
CA ALA A 47 28.78 40.46 -30.62
C ALA A 47 28.74 41.54 -29.52
N LYS A 48 29.92 42.03 -29.15
CA LYS A 48 30.13 43.32 -28.45
C LYS A 48 29.87 44.47 -29.41
N TYR A 49 29.23 45.55 -28.96
CA TYR A 49 29.48 46.88 -29.53
C TYR A 49 29.40 48.00 -28.47
N ASP A 50 30.28 48.96 -28.70
CA ASP A 50 30.78 50.02 -27.84
C ASP A 50 29.97 51.33 -27.98
N SER A 51 30.23 52.21 -27.02
CA SER A 51 29.73 53.56 -26.71
C SER A 51 29.53 54.58 -27.85
N GLY A 52 28.54 55.47 -27.64
CA GLY A 52 28.36 56.72 -28.38
C GLY A 52 27.46 57.70 -27.62
N ASN A 53 28.04 58.84 -27.23
CA ASN A 53 27.37 60.01 -26.64
C ASN A 53 26.55 60.76 -27.69
N ASP A 54 25.34 61.19 -27.35
CA ASP A 54 24.74 62.42 -27.88
C ASP A 54 23.85 63.10 -26.83
N VAL A 55 24.08 64.40 -26.65
CA VAL A 55 23.39 65.29 -25.71
C VAL A 55 22.40 66.16 -26.50
N TYR A 56 21.11 66.11 -26.15
CA TYR A 56 20.16 67.18 -26.43
C TYR A 56 19.30 67.50 -25.19
N ASN A 57 19.10 68.80 -24.99
CA ASN A 57 18.56 69.44 -23.79
C ASN A 57 17.05 69.25 -23.55
N VAL A 58 16.77 69.10 -22.25
CA VAL A 58 15.58 69.40 -21.43
C VAL A 58 14.40 70.15 -22.08
N ALA A 59 13.22 69.52 -22.01
CA ALA A 59 11.96 70.19 -21.69
C ALA A 59 11.24 69.40 -20.57
N GLU A 60 11.02 70.07 -19.44
CA GLU A 60 10.15 69.75 -18.30
C GLU A 60 8.73 69.35 -18.77
N THR A 61 7.87 68.57 -18.11
CA THR A 61 7.79 67.93 -16.78
C THR A 61 6.62 66.94 -16.87
N HIS A 62 6.73 65.77 -16.25
CA HIS A 62 5.67 65.18 -15.41
C HIS A 62 6.26 64.04 -14.60
N SER A 63 6.51 64.33 -13.33
CA SER A 63 6.89 63.36 -12.32
C SER A 63 5.74 62.37 -12.09
N PHE A 64 5.86 61.16 -12.62
CA PHE A 64 5.30 59.98 -11.95
C PHE A 64 6.44 59.31 -11.18
N ALA A 65 6.76 59.89 -10.02
CA ALA A 65 7.46 59.17 -8.97
C ALA A 65 6.50 58.11 -8.42
N GLY A 66 6.41 56.98 -9.11
CA GLY A 66 5.97 55.73 -8.52
C GLY A 66 7.19 55.07 -7.91
N GLU A 67 7.22 54.98 -6.58
CA GLU A 67 8.24 54.24 -5.84
C GLU A 67 8.49 52.86 -6.49
N PRO A 68 9.73 52.37 -6.54
CA PRO A 68 9.97 50.97 -6.83
C PRO A 68 9.32 50.19 -5.69
N ARG A 69 8.14 49.60 -5.94
CA ARG A 69 7.57 48.60 -5.04
C ARG A 69 8.53 47.42 -5.02
N GLY A 70 9.49 47.47 -4.11
CA GLY A 70 10.25 46.31 -3.72
C GLY A 70 9.26 45.21 -3.37
N PHE A 71 9.33 44.09 -4.09
CA PHE A 71 8.67 42.87 -3.69
C PHE A 71 9.23 42.48 -2.31
N ARG A 72 8.57 42.92 -1.24
CA ARG A 72 8.76 42.36 0.10
C ARG A 72 8.20 40.95 0.06
N ILE A 73 9.05 39.97 -0.24
CA ILE A 73 8.77 38.56 0.01
C ILE A 73 8.51 38.46 1.52
N LEU A 74 7.26 38.22 1.89
CA LEU A 74 6.83 38.21 3.28
C LEU A 74 7.35 36.96 4.01
N PRO A 75 7.89 37.07 5.24
CA PRO A 75 8.28 35.96 6.14
C PRO A 75 7.17 34.96 6.54
N ARG A 76 6.02 34.95 5.84
CA ARG A 76 4.84 34.12 6.17
C ARG A 76 4.45 33.13 5.08
N MET A 77 5.11 33.13 3.93
CA MET A 77 4.77 32.22 2.81
C MET A 77 5.53 30.90 2.87
N PHE A 78 6.66 30.85 3.58
CA PHE A 78 7.53 29.70 3.67
C PHE A 78 8.02 29.54 5.10
N GLU A 79 7.77 28.39 5.69
CA GLU A 79 8.27 27.99 7.00
C GLU A 79 8.82 26.58 6.88
N ALA A 80 10.00 26.33 7.42
CA ALA A 80 10.61 25.02 7.29
C ALA A 80 11.62 24.74 8.42
N HIS A 81 11.60 23.50 8.94
CA HIS A 81 12.44 23.07 10.05
C HIS A 81 12.87 21.61 9.87
N ILE A 82 13.99 21.26 10.51
CA ILE A 82 14.46 19.89 10.68
C ILE A 82 14.09 19.46 12.08
N HIS A 83 13.18 18.51 12.19
CA HIS A 83 12.86 17.82 13.41
C HIS A 83 13.84 16.66 13.61
N THR A 84 14.38 16.50 14.81
CA THR A 84 15.20 15.34 15.18
C THR A 84 14.78 14.81 16.54
N LYS A 85 14.70 13.50 16.67
CA LYS A 85 14.57 12.79 17.94
C LYS A 85 15.67 11.76 18.05
N CYS A 86 16.44 11.79 19.13
CA CYS A 86 17.51 10.86 19.43
C CYS A 86 17.33 10.39 20.88
N ASP A 87 16.99 9.12 21.07
CA ASP A 87 16.52 8.57 22.34
C ASP A 87 15.39 9.43 22.94
N THR A 88 15.67 10.10 24.07
CA THR A 88 14.72 10.98 24.78
C THR A 88 14.85 12.46 24.39
N VAL A 89 15.81 12.82 23.54
CA VAL A 89 16.09 14.22 23.17
C VAL A 89 15.41 14.55 21.86
N GLU A 90 14.60 15.60 21.86
CA GLU A 90 13.82 16.07 20.70
C GLU A 90 14.16 17.54 20.43
N LYS A 91 14.38 17.90 19.16
CA LYS A 91 14.81 19.24 18.75
C LYS A 91 14.16 19.63 17.42
N ASP A 92 13.70 20.87 17.34
CA ASP A 92 13.33 21.53 16.09
C ASP A 92 14.40 22.55 15.70
N THR A 93 15.13 22.25 14.64
CA THR A 93 16.21 23.10 14.14
C THR A 93 15.71 23.91 12.94
N SER A 94 15.85 25.23 12.99
CA SER A 94 15.54 26.07 11.83
C SER A 94 16.41 25.67 10.64
N ILE A 95 15.80 25.62 9.46
CA ILE A 95 16.47 25.22 8.22
C ILE A 95 17.73 26.04 7.91
N LEU A 96 17.72 27.35 8.18
CA LEU A 96 18.88 28.22 8.00
C LEU A 96 20.06 27.80 8.89
N TYR A 97 19.78 27.30 10.10
CA TYR A 97 20.80 26.80 11.00
C TYR A 97 21.32 25.43 10.55
N GLY A 98 20.41 24.51 10.22
CA GLY A 98 20.77 23.14 9.78
C GLY A 98 21.56 23.09 8.46
N LEU A 99 21.37 24.06 7.55
CA LEU A 99 22.18 24.18 6.33
C LEU A 99 23.62 24.64 6.59
N LEU A 100 23.81 25.47 7.63
CA LEU A 100 25.08 26.16 7.86
C LEU A 100 25.97 25.42 8.86
N LEU A 101 25.37 24.65 9.77
CA LEU A 101 26.07 24.02 10.88
C LEU A 101 25.57 22.58 11.08
N PRO A 102 26.47 21.65 11.43
CA PRO A 102 26.09 20.36 12.02
C PRO A 102 25.16 20.51 13.22
N ILE A 103 24.38 19.46 13.49
CA ILE A 103 23.36 19.43 14.55
C ILE A 103 23.83 18.46 15.63
N ASP A 104 23.99 18.97 16.84
CA ASP A 104 23.95 18.18 18.08
C ASP A 104 22.50 17.71 18.27
N VAL A 105 22.25 16.40 18.30
CA VAL A 105 20.91 15.83 18.52
C VAL A 105 20.75 15.20 19.90
N ASP A 106 21.83 14.84 20.60
CA ASP A 106 21.76 14.12 21.89
C ASP A 106 22.13 14.98 23.13
N ASN A 107 22.48 16.25 22.93
CA ASN A 107 22.96 17.22 23.91
C ASN A 107 24.26 16.81 24.64
N ASN A 108 25.10 15.97 24.02
CA ASN A 108 26.36 15.54 24.59
C ASN A 108 27.56 16.19 23.86
N PRO A 109 28.27 17.15 24.48
CA PRO A 109 29.42 17.77 23.83
C PRO A 109 30.62 16.81 23.63
N GLY A 110 30.55 15.59 24.18
CA GLY A 110 31.56 14.55 24.01
C GLY A 110 31.34 13.61 22.83
N THR A 111 30.24 13.78 22.08
CA THR A 111 29.87 12.94 20.93
C THR A 111 30.08 13.69 19.61
N GLY A 112 30.13 12.92 18.52
CA GLY A 112 30.28 13.43 17.17
C GLY A 112 31.53 14.28 16.93
N GLN A 113 31.43 15.20 15.97
CA GLN A 113 32.50 16.11 15.59
C GLN A 113 32.29 17.48 16.23
N ASN A 114 33.13 17.81 17.21
CA ASN A 114 33.04 19.03 18.02
C ASN A 114 31.68 19.16 18.76
N GLY A 115 31.13 18.05 19.26
CA GLY A 115 29.85 18.02 19.96
C GLY A 115 28.63 18.01 19.04
N ASN A 116 28.79 17.79 17.73
CA ASN A 116 27.68 17.68 16.78
C ASN A 116 27.65 16.29 16.16
N ASP A 117 26.46 15.70 16.08
CA ASP A 117 26.33 14.28 15.76
C ASP A 117 25.95 14.02 14.30
N ILE A 118 25.26 14.96 13.66
CA ILE A 118 24.83 14.82 12.26
C ILE A 118 25.09 16.07 11.43
N LYS A 119 25.16 15.89 10.12
CA LYS A 119 25.12 16.95 9.13
C LYS A 119 23.97 16.71 8.18
N VAL A 120 23.15 17.73 7.98
CA VAL A 120 21.93 17.62 7.15
C VAL A 120 22.08 18.54 5.94
N ARG A 121 21.75 18.02 4.76
CA ARG A 121 21.55 18.80 3.54
C ARG A 121 20.12 18.56 3.09
N PHE A 122 19.44 19.62 2.68
CA PHE A 122 18.13 19.46 2.06
C PHE A 122 17.92 20.52 0.99
N TYR A 123 17.01 20.23 0.07
CA TYR A 123 16.60 21.17 -0.96
C TYR A 123 15.18 20.87 -1.43
N VAL A 124 14.44 21.93 -1.71
CA VAL A 124 13.09 21.86 -2.29
C VAL A 124 13.18 22.41 -3.71
N LEU A 125 12.97 21.55 -4.70
CA LEU A 125 13.12 21.85 -6.11
C LEU A 125 11.76 21.80 -6.81
N PRO A 126 11.18 22.95 -7.17
CA PRO A 126 10.08 22.99 -8.11
C PRO A 126 10.59 22.79 -9.54
N SER A 127 9.95 21.91 -10.30
CA SER A 127 10.25 21.70 -11.71
C SER A 127 8.98 21.74 -12.55
N PHE A 128 9.07 22.40 -13.71
CA PHE A 128 7.98 22.49 -14.70
C PHE A 128 8.40 21.77 -15.97
N TYR A 129 7.52 20.94 -16.48
CA TYR A 129 7.73 20.22 -17.72
C TYR A 129 6.43 20.17 -18.51
N HIS A 130 6.57 19.96 -19.81
CA HIS A 130 5.45 19.93 -20.73
C HIS A 130 5.13 18.49 -21.08
N GLU A 131 3.92 18.06 -20.75
CA GLU A 131 3.32 16.78 -21.09
C GLU A 131 2.30 16.98 -22.22
N ASP A 132 1.83 15.88 -22.81
CA ASP A 132 0.86 15.90 -23.93
C ASP A 132 -0.44 16.65 -23.59
N PHE A 133 -0.84 16.68 -22.32
CA PHE A 133 -2.03 17.37 -21.81
C PHE A 133 -1.73 18.76 -21.22
N GLY A 134 -0.47 19.22 -21.26
CA GLY A 134 -0.09 20.59 -20.92
C GLY A 134 1.05 20.69 -19.90
N TRP A 135 1.12 21.80 -19.18
CA TRP A 135 2.20 22.07 -18.21
C TRP A 135 1.92 21.40 -16.88
N VAL A 136 2.87 20.57 -16.43
CA VAL A 136 2.82 19.93 -15.11
C VAL A 136 3.92 20.51 -14.23
N MET A 137 3.57 20.76 -12.97
CA MET A 137 4.52 21.10 -11.92
C MET A 137 4.78 19.86 -11.08
N SER A 138 6.04 19.65 -10.75
CA SER A 138 6.47 18.77 -9.67
C SER A 138 7.13 19.56 -8.56
N LEU A 139 7.00 19.06 -7.34
CA LEU A 139 7.79 19.52 -6.21
C LEU A 139 8.59 18.34 -5.66
N SER A 140 9.91 18.47 -5.64
CA SER A 140 10.79 17.46 -5.04
C SER A 140 11.44 18.02 -3.78
N ALA A 141 11.27 17.33 -2.66
CA ALA A 141 12.04 17.56 -1.45
C ALA A 141 13.12 16.47 -1.33
N VAL A 142 14.33 16.87 -0.99
CA VAL A 142 15.43 15.94 -0.71
C VAL A 142 15.98 16.24 0.66
N VAL A 143 16.25 15.19 1.43
CA VAL A 143 16.96 15.23 2.71
C VAL A 143 18.10 14.23 2.64
N GLU A 144 19.32 14.69 2.89
CA GLU A 144 20.52 13.89 3.00
C GLU A 144 21.13 14.10 4.39
N VAL A 145 21.37 13.01 5.10
CA VAL A 145 21.85 13.02 6.48
C VAL A 145 23.14 12.20 6.55
N GLU A 146 24.20 12.84 7.02
CA GLU A 146 25.51 12.24 7.25
C GLU A 146 25.74 12.13 8.76
N ARG A 147 25.99 10.92 9.25
CA ARG A 147 26.38 10.64 10.64
C ARG A 147 27.83 11.05 10.86
N LEU A 148 28.12 11.80 11.92
CA LEU A 148 29.45 12.34 12.21
C LEU A 148 30.25 11.56 13.27
N GLY A 149 29.61 10.65 14.00
CA GLY A 149 30.24 9.82 15.04
C GLY A 149 29.57 8.45 15.23
N GLU A 150 30.32 7.49 15.78
CA GLU A 150 29.90 6.08 15.95
C GLU A 150 28.98 5.85 17.15
N GLU A 151 28.97 6.75 18.11
CA GLU A 151 28.17 6.65 19.33
C GLU A 151 26.65 6.74 19.11
N MET A 152 26.22 7.30 17.98
CA MET A 152 24.81 7.34 17.59
C MET A 152 24.38 6.16 16.73
N LYS A 153 25.33 5.28 16.40
CA LYS A 153 25.13 4.20 15.44
C LYS A 153 23.94 3.31 15.78
N ASP A 154 23.72 2.98 17.05
CA ASP A 154 22.69 2.02 17.46
C ASP A 154 21.55 2.67 18.28
N LYS A 155 21.46 4.01 18.26
CA LYS A 155 20.45 4.78 19.00
C LYS A 155 19.10 4.80 18.27
N ASP A 156 18.03 4.97 19.04
CA ASP A 156 16.71 5.27 18.48
C ASP A 156 16.74 6.68 17.88
N PHE A 157 16.57 6.78 16.56
CA PHE A 157 16.76 8.04 15.84
C PHE A 157 15.65 8.28 14.82
N GLU A 158 15.12 9.49 14.81
CA GLU A 158 14.17 9.98 13.83
C GLU A 158 14.61 11.36 13.33
N ILE A 159 14.46 11.60 12.02
CA ILE A 159 14.69 12.90 11.42
C ILE A 159 13.64 13.19 10.36
N TYR A 160 13.04 14.38 10.42
CA TYR A 160 12.08 14.86 9.42
C TYR A 160 12.39 16.28 8.97
N LEU A 161 12.26 16.52 7.68
CA LEU A 161 12.11 17.84 7.09
C LEU A 161 10.62 18.17 7.03
N ASP A 162 10.22 19.22 7.73
CA ASP A 162 8.88 19.80 7.65
C ASP A 162 8.94 21.10 6.85
N VAL A 163 8.16 21.20 5.78
CA VAL A 163 8.07 22.38 4.91
C VAL A 163 6.62 22.80 4.77
N ARG A 164 6.34 24.05 5.08
CA ARG A 164 5.04 24.69 4.93
C ARG A 164 5.12 25.85 3.93
N LEU A 165 4.24 25.79 2.94
CA LEU A 165 4.08 26.75 1.87
C LEU A 165 2.67 27.34 1.94
N SER A 166 2.55 28.61 2.36
CA SER A 166 1.28 29.33 2.38
C SER A 166 1.17 30.25 1.16
N LEU A 167 0.28 29.88 0.24
CA LEU A 167 0.01 30.56 -1.02
C LEU A 167 -1.46 31.03 -1.12
N GLU A 168 -2.16 31.10 0.01
CA GLU A 168 -3.56 31.52 0.11
C GLU A 168 -3.80 32.88 -0.54
N ASN A 169 -2.86 33.83 -0.36
CA ASN A 169 -2.92 35.16 -0.94
C ASN A 169 -2.92 35.17 -2.49
N TYR A 170 -2.66 34.03 -3.12
CA TYR A 170 -2.61 33.85 -4.57
C TYR A 170 -3.70 32.89 -5.09
N ASP A 171 -4.65 32.48 -4.24
CA ASP A 171 -5.66 31.44 -4.52
C ASP A 171 -5.06 30.05 -4.79
N TYR A 172 -3.84 29.79 -4.30
CA TYR A 172 -3.17 28.48 -4.38
C TYR A 172 -3.16 27.73 -3.03
N GLY A 173 -3.88 28.23 -2.03
CA GLY A 173 -4.09 27.58 -0.74
C GLY A 173 -2.80 27.28 0.03
N THR A 174 -2.77 26.19 0.78
CA THR A 174 -1.67 25.79 1.65
C THR A 174 -1.13 24.43 1.25
N HIS A 175 0.18 24.24 1.39
CA HIS A 175 0.85 22.97 1.13
C HIS A 175 1.85 22.69 2.23
N GLU A 176 1.81 21.49 2.79
CA GLU A 176 2.70 21.02 3.83
C GLU A 176 3.33 19.70 3.37
N PHE A 177 4.63 19.58 3.63
CA PHE A 177 5.45 18.42 3.27
C PHE A 177 6.19 17.95 4.50
N ARG A 178 6.15 16.65 4.74
CA ARG A 178 7.08 15.98 5.64
C ARG A 178 7.89 14.98 4.87
N LEU A 179 9.19 14.91 5.11
CA LEU A 179 10.05 13.89 4.53
C LEU A 179 11.14 13.51 5.51
N GLY A 180 11.35 12.23 5.74
CA GLY A 180 12.38 11.80 6.66
C GLY A 180 12.51 10.30 6.75
N TYR A 181 13.26 9.88 7.76
CA TYR A 181 13.41 8.48 8.08
C TYR A 181 13.63 8.29 9.58
N SER A 182 13.44 7.06 10.03
CA SER A 182 13.75 6.61 11.38
C SER A 182 14.51 5.29 11.37
N SER A 183 15.36 5.11 12.38
CA SER A 183 16.06 3.86 12.70
C SER A 183 15.75 3.52 14.16
N PRO A 184 15.10 2.39 14.46
CA PRO A 184 14.73 2.05 15.83
C PRO A 184 15.93 1.60 16.67
N GLU A 185 15.76 1.55 18.00
CA GLU A 185 16.80 1.13 18.95
C GLU A 185 17.43 -0.23 18.56
N GLY A 186 18.77 -0.29 18.56
CA GLY A 186 19.53 -1.50 18.24
C GLY A 186 19.62 -1.83 16.75
N LYS A 187 19.12 -0.96 15.87
CA LYS A 187 19.36 -0.99 14.43
C LYS A 187 20.40 0.06 14.06
N GLU A 188 21.36 -0.33 13.21
CA GLU A 188 22.41 0.59 12.74
C GLU A 188 21.74 1.74 11.99
N LEU A 189 21.98 2.96 12.42
CA LEU A 189 21.70 4.20 11.72
C LEU A 189 22.66 4.31 10.52
N PRO A 190 22.17 4.52 9.28
CA PRO A 190 23.03 4.69 8.12
C PRO A 190 24.11 5.75 8.35
N SER A 191 25.32 5.48 7.87
CA SER A 191 26.40 6.48 7.80
C SER A 191 26.00 7.68 6.93
N ASN A 192 25.25 7.39 5.86
CA ASN A 192 24.61 8.37 5.00
C ASN A 192 23.26 7.82 4.53
N GLU A 193 22.21 8.62 4.62
CA GLU A 193 20.90 8.34 4.04
C GLU A 193 20.46 9.53 3.21
N ARG A 194 20.04 9.26 1.96
CA ARG A 194 19.39 10.25 1.12
C ARG A 194 17.97 9.81 0.80
N VAL A 195 17.00 10.59 1.29
CA VAL A 195 15.59 10.43 0.96
C VAL A 195 15.15 11.55 0.02
N THR A 196 14.49 11.18 -1.07
CA THR A 196 13.86 12.10 -2.02
C THR A 196 12.38 11.79 -2.14
N PHE A 197 11.54 12.80 -2.00
CA PHE A 197 10.10 12.70 -2.23
C PHE A 197 9.67 13.73 -3.26
N THR A 198 9.13 13.24 -4.37
CA THR A 198 8.58 14.06 -5.44
C THR A 198 7.08 13.87 -5.51
N VAL A 199 6.34 14.98 -5.51
CA VAL A 199 4.90 14.99 -5.78
C VAL A 199 4.61 15.67 -7.11
N TYR A 200 3.68 15.10 -7.85
CA TYR A 200 3.05 15.67 -9.02
C TYR A 200 1.59 15.94 -8.68
N PRO A 201 1.26 17.11 -8.10
CA PRO A 201 -0.06 17.37 -7.55
C PRO A 201 -1.14 17.62 -8.60
N TYR A 202 -0.76 17.78 -9.88
CA TYR A 202 -1.68 18.05 -10.98
C TYR A 202 -2.71 19.17 -10.73
N LEU A 203 -2.33 20.24 -10.01
CA LEU A 203 -3.21 21.34 -9.57
C LEU A 203 -4.11 21.96 -10.67
N MET A 204 -3.77 21.81 -11.95
CA MET A 204 -4.52 22.40 -13.07
C MET A 204 -5.40 21.37 -13.81
N TYR A 205 -5.46 20.13 -13.33
CA TYR A 205 -6.08 18.99 -13.97
C TYR A 205 -6.95 18.23 -12.98
N ASP A 206 -8.00 17.58 -13.49
CA ASP A 206 -8.84 16.67 -12.71
C ASP A 206 -8.16 15.30 -12.67
N ARG A 207 -7.07 15.20 -11.90
CA ARG A 207 -6.23 14.00 -11.78
C ARG A 207 -5.67 13.89 -10.37
N ASN A 208 -5.65 12.66 -9.83
CA ASN A 208 -5.02 12.36 -8.55
C ASN A 208 -3.51 12.61 -8.59
N PRO A 209 -2.88 12.98 -7.47
CA PRO A 209 -1.44 13.19 -7.41
C PRO A 209 -0.64 11.91 -7.69
N ASP A 210 0.48 12.05 -8.38
CA ASP A 210 1.49 10.98 -8.44
C ASP A 210 2.60 11.27 -7.43
N PHE A 211 3.13 10.22 -6.81
CA PHE A 211 4.20 10.31 -5.83
C PHE A 211 5.37 9.43 -6.23
N ILE A 212 6.58 9.92 -5.97
CA ILE A 212 7.82 9.15 -6.11
C ILE A 212 8.60 9.31 -4.81
N LEU A 213 8.87 8.19 -4.15
CA LEU A 213 9.75 8.11 -3.00
C LEU A 213 11.02 7.37 -3.39
N GLN A 214 12.17 7.95 -3.10
CA GLN A 214 13.47 7.33 -3.32
C GLN A 214 14.27 7.39 -2.03
N ASN A 215 14.98 6.32 -1.73
CA ASN A 215 15.89 6.25 -0.59
C ASN A 215 17.21 5.62 -1.03
N THR A 216 18.31 5.98 -0.37
CA THR A 216 19.66 5.50 -0.71
C THR A 216 20.49 5.40 0.57
N PRO A 217 20.31 4.31 1.34
CA PRO A 217 21.07 4.06 2.56
C PRO A 217 22.49 3.62 2.25
N ILE A 218 23.43 4.11 3.05
CA ILE A 218 24.83 3.67 3.08
C ILE A 218 25.20 3.32 4.52
N PHE A 219 25.58 2.06 4.74
CA PHE A 219 26.02 1.55 6.03
C PHE A 219 27.54 1.34 6.04
N ASP A 220 28.16 1.54 7.20
CA ASP A 220 29.57 1.18 7.40
C ASP A 220 29.71 -0.31 7.75
N GLY A 221 28.69 -0.85 8.43
CA GLY A 221 28.60 -2.24 8.87
C GLY A 221 27.68 -3.10 8.01
N GLU A 222 26.94 -3.99 8.67
CA GLU A 222 25.91 -4.77 8.00
C GLU A 222 24.67 -3.89 7.77
N VAL A 223 24.00 -4.12 6.65
CA VAL A 223 22.75 -3.44 6.31
C VAL A 223 21.71 -3.69 7.40
N SER A 224 21.07 -2.63 7.87
CA SER A 224 20.08 -2.64 8.94
C SER A 224 18.72 -2.13 8.45
N ASP A 225 17.72 -2.11 9.33
CA ASP A 225 16.35 -1.71 9.01
C ASP A 225 16.21 -0.18 9.02
N VAL A 226 15.39 0.35 8.10
CA VAL A 226 15.08 1.79 8.02
C VAL A 226 13.61 1.95 7.69
N ASP A 227 12.95 2.90 8.35
CA ASP A 227 11.61 3.35 8.01
C ASP A 227 11.70 4.73 7.36
N VAL A 228 11.14 4.88 6.16
CA VAL A 228 11.08 6.14 5.44
C VAL A 228 9.67 6.69 5.51
N VAL A 229 9.51 7.97 5.86
CA VAL A 229 8.20 8.61 5.99
C VAL A 229 8.12 9.82 5.08
N ALA A 230 7.01 9.94 4.35
CA ALA A 230 6.69 11.13 3.58
C ALA A 230 5.22 11.50 3.76
N SER A 231 4.91 12.79 3.84
CA SER A 231 3.54 13.27 3.80
C SER A 231 3.40 14.52 2.93
N TYR A 232 2.21 14.68 2.36
CA TYR A 232 1.78 15.83 1.59
C TYR A 232 0.34 16.16 1.96
N SER A 233 0.13 17.31 2.60
CA SER A 233 -1.18 17.77 3.02
C SER A 233 -1.40 19.23 2.66
N GLY A 234 -2.66 19.67 2.67
CA GLY A 234 -2.96 21.05 2.33
C GLY A 234 -4.35 21.30 1.80
N SER A 235 -4.48 22.45 1.14
CA SER A 235 -5.72 22.90 0.51
C SER A 235 -5.44 23.58 -0.83
N PHE A 236 -6.25 23.29 -1.84
CA PHE A 236 -6.17 23.96 -3.14
C PHE A 236 -7.51 23.88 -3.88
N GLY A 237 -7.93 24.98 -4.52
CA GLY A 237 -9.11 24.97 -5.40
C GLY A 237 -10.45 24.66 -4.70
N GLY A 238 -10.51 24.80 -3.36
CA GLY A 238 -11.67 24.41 -2.55
C GLY A 238 -11.62 22.98 -2.01
N ASN A 239 -10.59 22.21 -2.39
CA ASN A 239 -10.35 20.87 -1.87
C ASN A 239 -9.33 20.90 -0.72
N THR A 240 -9.48 20.00 0.24
CA THR A 240 -8.47 19.66 1.25
C THR A 240 -7.97 18.26 1.00
N PHE A 241 -6.67 18.06 1.16
CA PHE A 241 -6.03 16.75 0.99
C PHE A 241 -5.04 16.51 2.12
N ASP A 242 -4.90 15.25 2.50
CA ASP A 242 -3.91 14.78 3.46
C ASP A 242 -3.45 13.40 3.00
N HIS A 243 -2.18 13.27 2.67
CA HIS A 243 -1.58 12.03 2.21
C HIS A 243 -0.32 11.75 3.01
N SER A 244 -0.21 10.54 3.53
CA SER A 244 1.00 10.06 4.20
C SER A 244 1.34 8.67 3.70
N VAL A 245 2.64 8.43 3.56
CA VAL A 245 3.21 7.13 3.25
C VAL A 245 4.35 6.86 4.23
N ALA A 246 4.35 5.68 4.82
CA ALA A 246 5.47 5.14 5.57
C ALA A 246 5.92 3.85 4.89
N VAL A 247 7.22 3.70 4.72
CA VAL A 247 7.83 2.54 4.05
C VAL A 247 8.90 1.96 4.95
N SER A 248 8.65 0.78 5.48
CA SER A 248 9.59 0.01 6.28
C SER A 248 10.38 -0.96 5.41
N PHE A 249 11.71 -0.92 5.53
CA PHE A 249 12.61 -1.83 4.83
C PHE A 249 13.36 -2.72 5.82
N GLN A 250 13.29 -4.03 5.63
CA GLN A 250 13.94 -5.02 6.51
C GLN A 250 14.67 -6.09 5.68
N PRO A 251 15.99 -5.99 5.46
CA PRO A 251 16.85 -4.83 5.73
C PRO A 251 16.71 -3.73 4.65
N ALA A 252 17.24 -2.54 4.92
CA ALA A 252 17.17 -1.38 4.04
C ALA A 252 17.90 -1.54 2.70
N VAL A 253 17.27 -1.09 1.61
CA VAL A 253 17.85 -1.15 0.26
C VAL A 253 17.66 0.18 -0.44
N SER A 254 18.52 0.49 -1.41
CA SER A 254 18.26 1.61 -2.30
C SER A 254 17.02 1.30 -3.12
N SER A 255 16.03 2.19 -3.11
CA SER A 255 14.78 1.95 -3.83
C SER A 255 14.22 3.22 -4.46
N THR A 256 13.36 3.01 -5.46
CA THR A 256 12.47 4.01 -6.02
C THR A 256 11.08 3.39 -6.08
N ILE A 257 10.15 3.97 -5.33
CA ILE A 257 8.75 3.56 -5.25
C ILE A 257 7.94 4.69 -5.85
N LYS A 258 7.29 4.41 -6.98
CA LYS A 258 6.28 5.30 -7.54
C LYS A 258 4.92 4.77 -7.14
N PHE A 259 4.06 5.64 -6.67
CA PHE A 259 2.69 5.24 -6.37
C PHE A 259 1.69 6.31 -6.80
N THR A 260 0.62 5.83 -7.41
CA THR A 260 -0.49 6.65 -7.91
C THR A 260 -1.78 6.13 -7.27
N PRO A 261 -2.25 6.77 -6.19
CA PRO A 261 -3.52 6.42 -5.57
C PRO A 261 -4.69 6.90 -6.42
N ASP A 262 -5.74 6.09 -6.45
CA ASP A 262 -7.06 6.44 -6.94
C ASP A 262 -8.06 6.27 -5.80
N MET A 263 -8.37 7.40 -5.16
CA MET A 263 -9.22 7.45 -3.97
C MET A 263 -10.66 7.03 -4.27
N ASN A 264 -11.16 7.32 -5.48
CA ASN A 264 -12.52 6.98 -5.89
C ASN A 264 -12.71 5.47 -6.06
N LEU A 265 -11.66 4.79 -6.56
CA LEU A 265 -11.67 3.35 -6.80
C LEU A 265 -11.02 2.55 -5.67
N GLN A 266 -10.49 3.20 -4.63
CA GLN A 266 -9.66 2.56 -3.59
C GLN A 266 -8.56 1.67 -4.19
N LYS A 267 -7.88 2.22 -5.19
CA LYS A 267 -6.86 1.54 -5.98
C LYS A 267 -5.52 2.24 -5.81
N ILE A 268 -4.43 1.49 -5.77
CA ILE A 268 -3.08 2.04 -5.83
C ILE A 268 -2.31 1.34 -6.95
N ASN A 269 -1.81 2.12 -7.90
CA ASN A 269 -0.79 1.65 -8.83
C ASN A 269 0.57 1.83 -8.19
N MET A 270 1.44 0.81 -8.23
CA MET A 270 2.76 0.85 -7.63
C MET A 270 3.82 0.33 -8.60
N ASP A 271 4.85 1.13 -8.84
CA ASP A 271 6.08 0.69 -9.50
C ASP A 271 7.21 0.73 -8.49
N ILE A 272 7.87 -0.40 -8.28
CA ILE A 272 8.97 -0.53 -7.33
C ILE A 272 10.22 -0.99 -8.08
N SER A 273 11.29 -0.22 -7.94
CA SER A 273 12.64 -0.61 -8.34
C SER A 273 13.51 -0.59 -7.10
N CYS A 274 14.26 -1.65 -6.88
CA CYS A 274 15.23 -1.72 -5.80
C CYS A 274 16.58 -2.23 -6.31
N SER A 275 17.64 -1.81 -5.63
CA SER A 275 18.97 -2.35 -5.81
C SER A 275 19.34 -3.08 -4.53
N ALA A 276 19.19 -4.40 -4.56
CA ALA A 276 19.38 -5.25 -3.40
C ALA A 276 20.25 -6.47 -3.75
N GLU A 277 21.28 -6.72 -2.95
CA GLU A 277 22.07 -7.96 -3.00
C GLU A 277 21.48 -9.06 -2.11
N ARG A 278 20.44 -8.74 -1.31
CA ARG A 278 19.80 -9.60 -0.34
C ARG A 278 18.29 -9.47 -0.43
N ASP A 279 17.57 -10.49 0.04
CA ASP A 279 16.11 -10.44 0.18
C ASP A 279 15.74 -9.35 1.20
N THR A 280 14.77 -8.50 0.83
CA THR A 280 14.20 -7.47 1.71
C THR A 280 12.70 -7.66 1.81
N THR A 281 12.17 -7.52 3.02
CA THR A 281 10.73 -7.35 3.26
C THR A 281 10.41 -5.86 3.24
N LEU A 282 9.44 -5.48 2.41
CA LEU A 282 8.95 -4.11 2.28
C LEU A 282 7.54 -4.00 2.88
N THR A 283 7.31 -3.06 3.79
CA THR A 283 5.97 -2.73 4.27
C THR A 283 5.63 -1.27 3.96
N ILE A 284 4.65 -1.05 3.09
CA ILE A 284 4.16 0.26 2.70
C ILE A 284 2.83 0.49 3.43
N SER A 285 2.78 1.51 4.27
CA SER A 285 1.54 2.00 4.88
C SER A 285 1.18 3.33 4.21
N TYR A 286 0.03 3.37 3.55
CA TYR A 286 -0.52 4.57 2.93
C TYR A 286 -1.80 4.97 3.65
N SER A 287 -1.92 6.26 4.00
CA SER A 287 -3.16 6.89 4.43
C SER A 287 -3.39 8.13 3.59
N GLY A 288 -4.54 8.19 2.92
CA GLY A 288 -4.92 9.32 2.08
C GLY A 288 -6.34 9.75 2.39
N GLU A 289 -6.58 11.05 2.40
CA GLU A 289 -7.90 11.66 2.50
C GLU A 289 -7.99 12.85 1.53
N THR A 290 -9.12 12.98 0.83
CA THR A 290 -9.46 14.18 0.07
C THR A 290 -10.92 14.53 0.34
N ASN A 291 -11.17 15.74 0.83
CA ASN A 291 -12.51 16.23 1.15
C ASN A 291 -13.37 15.31 2.06
N GLY A 292 -12.77 14.57 2.98
CA GLY A 292 -13.50 13.63 3.86
C GLY A 292 -13.63 12.20 3.30
N GLU A 293 -13.19 11.94 2.07
CA GLU A 293 -13.12 10.61 1.48
C GLU A 293 -11.69 10.09 1.53
N GLY A 294 -11.48 8.91 2.14
CA GLY A 294 -10.14 8.41 2.40
C GLY A 294 -9.93 6.93 2.14
N MET A 295 -8.67 6.54 2.12
CA MET A 295 -8.16 5.19 1.91
C MET A 295 -6.96 4.98 2.83
N ASP A 296 -7.05 3.96 3.68
CA ASP A 296 -5.94 3.48 4.49
C ASP A 296 -5.60 2.06 4.05
N LEU A 297 -4.37 1.84 3.61
CA LEU A 297 -3.88 0.58 3.09
C LEU A 297 -2.49 0.29 3.66
N ALA A 298 -2.31 -0.89 4.26
CA ALA A 298 -0.99 -1.44 4.52
C ALA A 298 -0.74 -2.61 3.56
N LEU A 299 0.38 -2.54 2.85
CA LEU A 299 0.85 -3.54 1.91
C LEU A 299 2.21 -4.06 2.37
N THR A 300 2.35 -5.37 2.56
CA THR A 300 3.64 -6.00 2.85
C THR A 300 4.02 -6.94 1.72
N ILE A 301 5.23 -6.81 1.19
CA ILE A 301 5.83 -7.70 0.19
C ILE A 301 7.05 -8.37 0.80
N ASP A 302 7.01 -9.69 0.93
CA ASP A 302 8.13 -10.49 1.40
C ASP A 302 9.06 -10.87 0.24
N LYS A 303 10.37 -10.62 0.41
CA LYS A 303 11.42 -10.89 -0.59
C LYS A 303 11.22 -10.14 -1.90
N ILE A 304 11.12 -8.82 -1.81
CA ILE A 304 10.93 -7.98 -2.99
C ILE A 304 12.06 -8.17 -4.01
N PRO A 305 11.77 -8.38 -5.31
CA PRO A 305 12.78 -8.51 -6.35
C PRO A 305 13.32 -7.15 -6.79
N ALA A 306 14.43 -7.16 -7.54
CA ALA A 306 15.10 -5.95 -8.04
C ALA A 306 14.17 -4.99 -8.81
N GLU A 307 13.25 -5.52 -9.61
CA GLU A 307 12.25 -4.72 -10.33
C GLU A 307 10.88 -5.41 -10.24
N MET A 308 9.86 -4.63 -9.92
CA MET A 308 8.48 -5.10 -9.83
C MET A 308 7.51 -3.94 -10.14
N ALA A 309 6.59 -4.17 -11.07
CA ALA A 309 5.54 -3.20 -11.41
C ALA A 309 4.18 -3.89 -11.28
N PHE A 310 3.27 -3.31 -10.52
CA PHE A 310 1.95 -3.89 -10.30
C PHE A 310 0.89 -2.85 -9.95
N SER A 311 -0.36 -3.28 -10.06
CA SER A 311 -1.51 -2.52 -9.66
C SER A 311 -2.30 -3.34 -8.66
N VAL A 312 -2.78 -2.72 -7.59
CA VAL A 312 -3.66 -3.37 -6.62
C VAL A 312 -4.84 -2.47 -6.28
N SER A 313 -6.03 -3.00 -6.47
CA SER A 313 -7.28 -2.46 -5.95
C SER A 313 -7.70 -3.34 -4.79
N TYR A 314 -7.97 -2.76 -3.62
CA TYR A 314 -8.46 -3.51 -2.48
C TYR A 314 -9.53 -2.70 -1.77
N SER A 315 -10.70 -3.30 -1.61
CA SER A 315 -11.86 -2.59 -1.11
C SER A 315 -12.72 -3.47 -0.22
N ILE A 316 -13.22 -2.87 0.86
CA ILE A 316 -14.13 -3.52 1.82
C ILE A 316 -15.39 -2.67 1.95
N PHE A 317 -16.54 -3.31 1.82
CA PHE A 317 -17.87 -2.67 1.82
C PHE A 317 -18.85 -3.42 2.73
N GLY A 318 -20.00 -2.79 2.98
CA GLY A 318 -21.06 -3.31 3.85
C GLY A 318 -20.97 -2.75 5.28
N PRO A 319 -22.09 -2.70 6.04
CA PRO A 319 -22.15 -2.15 7.39
C PRO A 319 -21.13 -2.71 8.38
N SER A 320 -20.65 -3.94 8.16
CA SER A 320 -19.72 -4.67 9.00
C SER A 320 -18.47 -5.17 8.26
N GLY A 321 -18.20 -4.64 7.06
CA GLY A 321 -17.07 -5.07 6.23
C GLY A 321 -17.16 -6.53 5.78
N GLU A 322 -18.38 -7.00 5.58
CA GLU A 322 -18.68 -8.37 5.15
C GLU A 322 -18.37 -8.63 3.67
N ARG A 323 -18.23 -7.59 2.84
CA ARG A 323 -17.98 -7.73 1.40
C ARG A 323 -16.64 -7.13 1.07
N GLY A 324 -15.96 -7.71 0.08
CA GLY A 324 -14.76 -7.08 -0.42
C GLY A 324 -14.34 -7.60 -1.78
N THR A 325 -13.40 -6.88 -2.36
CA THR A 325 -12.82 -7.16 -3.67
C THR A 325 -11.34 -6.88 -3.63
N VAL A 326 -10.55 -7.75 -4.26
CA VAL A 326 -9.17 -7.48 -4.61
C VAL A 326 -9.00 -7.69 -6.11
N ASP A 327 -8.30 -6.76 -6.76
CA ASP A 327 -7.89 -6.87 -8.16
C ASP A 327 -6.42 -6.51 -8.25
N TYR A 328 -5.61 -7.48 -8.64
CA TYR A 328 -4.17 -7.37 -8.79
C TYR A 328 -3.80 -7.64 -10.25
N GLU A 329 -2.93 -6.80 -10.79
CA GLU A 329 -2.40 -6.93 -12.14
C GLU A 329 -0.91 -6.63 -12.14
N SER A 330 -0.14 -7.44 -12.86
CA SER A 330 1.29 -7.24 -13.08
C SER A 330 1.74 -7.74 -14.44
N SER A 331 2.85 -7.19 -14.92
CA SER A 331 3.48 -7.59 -16.16
C SER A 331 4.18 -8.95 -16.09
N SER A 332 4.46 -9.47 -14.90
CA SER A 332 5.19 -10.73 -14.68
C SER A 332 4.68 -11.47 -13.44
N GLU A 333 5.01 -12.75 -13.34
CA GLU A 333 4.79 -13.54 -12.12
C GLU A 333 5.97 -13.36 -11.16
N PHE A 334 5.70 -13.36 -9.87
CA PHE A 334 6.72 -13.22 -8.83
C PHE A 334 6.52 -14.26 -7.73
N ASN A 335 7.59 -14.97 -7.39
CA ASN A 335 7.61 -15.89 -6.24
C ASN A 335 7.82 -15.12 -4.93
N VAL A 336 6.84 -14.28 -4.59
CA VAL A 336 6.80 -13.43 -3.39
C VAL A 336 5.44 -13.56 -2.73
N THR A 337 5.35 -13.14 -1.47
CA THR A 337 4.08 -13.06 -0.75
C THR A 337 3.68 -11.61 -0.57
N MET A 338 2.47 -11.28 -1.00
CA MET A 338 1.85 -9.98 -0.77
C MET A 338 0.78 -10.11 0.30
N THR A 339 0.77 -9.19 1.24
CA THR A 339 -0.24 -9.11 2.28
C THR A 339 -0.85 -7.71 2.26
N VAL A 340 -2.17 -7.65 2.32
CA VAL A 340 -2.93 -6.40 2.32
C VAL A 340 -3.77 -6.33 3.58
N LYS A 341 -3.74 -5.19 4.27
CA LYS A 341 -4.53 -4.92 5.46
C LYS A 341 -5.17 -3.54 5.36
N MET A 342 -6.49 -3.46 5.54
CA MET A 342 -7.20 -2.20 5.71
C MET A 342 -7.58 -1.98 7.17
N GLY A 343 -7.57 -0.72 7.62
CA GLY A 343 -7.92 -0.33 8.99
C GLY A 343 -9.40 -0.49 9.36
N ARG A 344 -10.26 -1.01 8.47
CA ARG A 344 -11.69 -1.24 8.78
C ARG A 344 -11.91 -2.64 9.36
N ILE A 345 -12.34 -2.63 10.61
CA ILE A 345 -12.70 -3.76 11.49
C ILE A 345 -13.95 -4.46 10.93
N GLY A 346 -13.75 -5.28 9.90
CA GLY A 346 -14.72 -6.26 9.42
C GLY A 346 -14.19 -7.67 9.61
N LEU A 347 -15.06 -8.67 9.43
CA LEU A 347 -14.76 -10.09 9.64
C LEU A 347 -13.69 -10.67 8.69
N MET A 348 -13.22 -9.88 7.71
CA MET A 348 -12.29 -10.27 6.64
C MET A 348 -11.44 -9.06 6.17
N GLY A 349 -10.81 -8.36 7.12
CA GLY A 349 -10.05 -7.13 6.89
C GLY A 349 -8.70 -7.30 6.18
N CYS A 350 -8.19 -8.53 6.14
CA CYS A 350 -6.87 -8.86 5.64
C CYS A 350 -6.93 -9.83 4.47
N ALA A 351 -6.00 -9.68 3.52
CA ALA A 351 -5.78 -10.63 2.45
C ALA A 351 -4.30 -11.00 2.33
N ARG A 352 -4.02 -12.25 1.95
CA ARG A 352 -2.68 -12.75 1.65
C ARG A 352 -2.71 -13.44 0.29
N VAL A 353 -1.75 -13.10 -0.55
CA VAL A 353 -1.51 -13.72 -1.85
C VAL A 353 -0.09 -14.29 -1.82
N GLN A 354 0.03 -15.62 -1.79
CA GLN A 354 1.31 -16.28 -1.96
C GLN A 354 1.50 -16.61 -3.43
N TYR A 355 2.71 -16.34 -3.94
CA TYR A 355 3.05 -16.44 -5.35
C TYR A 355 2.18 -15.48 -6.19
N LEU A 356 2.70 -14.29 -6.48
CA LEU A 356 1.96 -13.28 -7.22
C LEU A 356 1.86 -13.67 -8.72
N PRO A 357 0.64 -13.87 -9.25
CA PRO A 357 0.43 -14.17 -10.66
C PRO A 357 0.56 -12.89 -11.52
N THR A 358 0.36 -12.97 -12.84
CA THR A 358 0.19 -11.75 -13.66
C THR A 358 -1.17 -11.07 -13.44
N HIS A 359 -2.19 -11.83 -13.04
CA HIS A 359 -3.50 -11.31 -12.72
C HIS A 359 -4.17 -12.15 -11.64
N LEU A 360 -4.73 -11.50 -10.63
CA LEU A 360 -5.58 -12.10 -9.61
C LEU A 360 -6.77 -11.18 -9.38
N ARG A 361 -7.98 -11.72 -9.42
CA ARG A 361 -9.18 -11.03 -8.98
C ARG A 361 -9.95 -11.93 -8.03
N ALA A 362 -10.29 -11.40 -6.85
CA ALA A 362 -11.21 -12.07 -5.95
C ALA A 362 -12.28 -11.12 -5.43
N GLU A 363 -13.47 -11.67 -5.21
CA GLU A 363 -14.60 -10.98 -4.60
C GLU A 363 -15.25 -11.92 -3.59
N TRP A 364 -15.70 -11.36 -2.47
CA TRP A 364 -16.31 -12.14 -1.40
C TRP A 364 -17.49 -11.44 -0.75
N THR A 365 -18.39 -12.25 -0.21
CA THR A 365 -19.45 -11.86 0.72
C THR A 365 -19.47 -12.86 1.87
N ASN A 366 -19.19 -12.37 3.07
CA ASN A 366 -19.13 -13.13 4.29
C ASN A 366 -20.45 -13.04 5.07
N HIS A 367 -21.49 -13.68 4.54
CA HIS A 367 -22.80 -13.79 5.17
C HIS A 367 -23.10 -15.26 5.50
N ILE A 368 -23.89 -15.51 6.55
CA ILE A 368 -24.45 -16.85 6.82
C ILE A 368 -25.35 -17.30 5.66
N TYR A 369 -26.12 -16.37 5.10
CA TYR A 369 -27.01 -16.57 3.96
C TYR A 369 -26.42 -15.92 2.71
N ASP A 370 -26.35 -16.68 1.61
CA ASP A 370 -25.84 -16.22 0.30
C ASP A 370 -24.38 -15.72 0.36
N GLY A 371 -23.58 -16.35 1.23
CA GLY A 371 -22.14 -16.10 1.29
C GLY A 371 -21.42 -16.74 0.13
N HIS A 372 -20.35 -16.11 -0.34
CA HIS A 372 -19.54 -16.62 -1.44
C HIS A 372 -18.13 -16.03 -1.48
N VAL A 373 -17.24 -16.72 -2.17
CA VAL A 373 -15.93 -16.24 -2.63
C VAL A 373 -15.73 -16.69 -4.06
N ASN A 374 -15.50 -15.72 -4.95
CA ASN A 374 -15.09 -15.97 -6.32
C ASN A 374 -13.63 -15.56 -6.48
N VAL A 375 -12.81 -16.44 -7.03
CA VAL A 375 -11.39 -16.16 -7.30
C VAL A 375 -11.08 -16.51 -8.74
N SER A 376 -10.36 -15.61 -9.40
CA SER A 376 -9.83 -15.74 -10.74
C SER A 376 -8.33 -15.46 -10.70
N THR A 377 -7.51 -16.35 -11.26
CA THR A 377 -6.05 -16.17 -11.28
C THR A 377 -5.44 -16.69 -12.58
N SER A 378 -4.38 -16.03 -13.04
CA SER A 378 -3.60 -16.47 -14.21
C SER A 378 -2.58 -17.56 -13.89
N SER A 379 -2.32 -17.88 -12.61
CA SER A 379 -1.35 -18.91 -12.21
C SER A 379 -1.90 -19.84 -11.14
N SER A 380 -1.82 -21.15 -11.38
CA SER A 380 -2.23 -22.18 -10.43
C SER A 380 -1.31 -22.34 -9.21
N LEU A 381 -0.16 -21.67 -9.21
CA LEU A 381 0.74 -21.62 -8.06
C LEU A 381 0.26 -20.63 -7.00
N THR A 382 -0.66 -19.74 -7.35
CA THR A 382 -1.22 -18.73 -6.44
C THR A 382 -2.05 -19.39 -5.34
N GLU A 383 -1.78 -18.99 -4.10
CA GLU A 383 -2.69 -19.20 -2.96
C GLU A 383 -3.25 -17.85 -2.52
N PHE A 384 -4.58 -17.76 -2.49
CA PHE A 384 -5.30 -16.58 -2.03
C PHE A 384 -6.00 -16.89 -0.71
N MET A 385 -5.76 -16.06 0.29
CA MET A 385 -6.40 -16.13 1.60
C MET A 385 -7.02 -14.78 1.95
N VAL A 386 -8.20 -14.80 2.54
CA VAL A 386 -8.85 -13.66 3.18
C VAL A 386 -9.21 -14.03 4.61
N CYS A 387 -8.96 -13.13 5.56
CA CYS A 387 -9.14 -13.39 6.98
C CYS A 387 -9.36 -12.13 7.82
N ASP A 388 -9.78 -12.32 9.07
CA ASP A 388 -9.86 -11.24 10.07
C ASP A 388 -8.47 -10.85 10.59
N ASP A 389 -7.59 -11.82 10.84
CA ASP A 389 -6.22 -11.63 11.30
C ASP A 389 -5.24 -12.56 10.58
N LEU A 390 -4.03 -12.08 10.29
CA LEU A 390 -3.02 -12.81 9.49
C LEU A 390 -2.13 -13.74 10.30
N GLU A 391 -2.05 -13.54 11.62
CA GLU A 391 -1.23 -14.34 12.54
C GLU A 391 -2.08 -15.41 13.23
N ASN A 392 -3.28 -15.03 13.67
CA ASN A 392 -4.20 -15.92 14.38
C ASN A 392 -5.66 -15.69 13.94
N PRO A 393 -6.05 -16.18 12.75
CA PRO A 393 -7.37 -15.94 12.19
C PRO A 393 -8.48 -16.60 13.03
N GLY A 394 -9.45 -15.81 13.46
CA GLY A 394 -10.72 -16.32 13.99
C GLY A 394 -11.70 -16.69 12.87
N ILE A 395 -11.52 -16.10 11.68
CA ILE A 395 -12.26 -16.40 10.46
C ILE A 395 -11.27 -16.34 9.29
N TYR A 396 -11.24 -17.37 8.46
CA TYR A 396 -10.49 -17.32 7.22
C TYR A 396 -11.12 -18.17 6.12
N LEU A 397 -10.81 -17.78 4.89
CA LEU A 397 -10.98 -18.59 3.71
C LEU A 397 -9.66 -18.57 2.93
N SER A 398 -9.12 -19.74 2.63
CA SER A 398 -7.99 -19.93 1.74
C SER A 398 -8.40 -20.80 0.56
N VAL A 399 -7.96 -20.41 -0.64
CA VAL A 399 -8.10 -21.19 -1.85
C VAL A 399 -6.77 -21.20 -2.62
N SER A 400 -6.36 -22.38 -3.07
CA SER A 400 -5.13 -22.57 -3.84
C SER A 400 -5.32 -23.57 -4.98
N ASN A 401 -4.32 -23.68 -5.85
CA ASN A 401 -4.33 -24.60 -6.99
C ASN A 401 -5.51 -24.36 -7.95
N ILE A 402 -5.87 -23.09 -8.16
CA ILE A 402 -6.95 -22.66 -9.06
C ILE A 402 -6.40 -22.57 -10.47
N THR A 403 -7.07 -23.20 -11.43
CA THR A 403 -6.80 -22.94 -12.86
C THR A 403 -7.90 -22.03 -13.38
N ASN A 404 -7.54 -20.80 -13.75
CA ASN A 404 -8.41 -19.73 -14.23
C ASN A 404 -9.40 -19.20 -13.18
N SER A 405 -10.37 -20.00 -12.73
CA SER A 405 -11.39 -19.52 -11.77
C SER A 405 -12.01 -20.61 -10.88
N ALA A 406 -12.45 -20.19 -9.70
CA ALA A 406 -13.22 -20.99 -8.74
C ALA A 406 -14.26 -20.10 -8.01
N ASN A 407 -15.44 -20.65 -7.75
CA ASN A 407 -16.51 -20.07 -6.95
C ASN A 407 -16.85 -21.04 -5.81
N PHE A 408 -16.73 -20.55 -4.58
CA PHE A 408 -17.25 -21.22 -3.40
C PHE A 408 -18.43 -20.42 -2.85
N SER A 409 -19.58 -21.06 -2.64
CA SER A 409 -20.78 -20.41 -2.12
C SER A 409 -21.50 -21.25 -1.08
N TRP A 410 -22.24 -20.59 -0.19
CA TRP A 410 -22.94 -21.25 0.90
C TRP A 410 -24.21 -20.51 1.34
N ASN A 411 -25.11 -21.28 1.92
CA ASN A 411 -26.26 -20.80 2.67
C ASN A 411 -26.47 -21.75 3.86
N MET A 412 -26.23 -21.25 5.07
CA MET A 412 -26.16 -22.07 6.28
C MET A 412 -27.39 -21.85 7.17
N ASP A 413 -28.36 -22.75 7.09
CA ASP A 413 -29.58 -22.76 7.90
C ASP A 413 -30.06 -24.21 8.13
N GLN A 414 -31.23 -24.38 8.76
CA GLN A 414 -31.95 -25.64 8.84
C GLN A 414 -32.05 -26.32 7.46
N GLY A 415 -32.40 -25.54 6.43
CA GLY A 415 -32.27 -25.92 5.03
C GLY A 415 -31.16 -25.11 4.37
N GLY A 416 -30.10 -25.76 3.91
CA GLY A 416 -28.90 -25.06 3.47
C GLY A 416 -28.11 -25.80 2.41
N TYR A 417 -27.00 -25.19 1.97
CA TYR A 417 -26.06 -25.78 1.04
C TYR A 417 -24.64 -25.23 1.18
N VAL A 418 -23.68 -26.00 0.69
CA VAL A 418 -22.36 -25.53 0.27
C VAL A 418 -22.10 -26.00 -1.16
N LYS A 419 -21.45 -25.15 -1.95
CA LYS A 419 -21.14 -25.44 -3.35
C LYS A 419 -19.75 -24.92 -3.72
N LEU A 420 -18.97 -25.75 -4.39
CA LEU A 420 -17.79 -25.35 -5.15
C LEU A 420 -18.04 -25.63 -6.63
N ASP A 421 -17.81 -24.63 -7.48
CA ASP A 421 -17.65 -24.79 -8.92
C ASP A 421 -16.30 -24.20 -9.35
N ALA A 422 -15.51 -24.94 -10.11
CA ALA A 422 -14.26 -24.47 -10.69
C ALA A 422 -14.15 -24.84 -12.17
N GLU A 423 -13.29 -24.14 -12.90
CA GLU A 423 -13.11 -24.41 -14.33
C GLU A 423 -12.34 -25.72 -14.60
N LYS A 424 -11.50 -26.13 -13.64
CA LYS A 424 -10.71 -27.36 -13.67
C LYS A 424 -10.66 -28.01 -12.31
N GLU A 425 -10.40 -29.31 -12.32
CA GLU A 425 -10.17 -30.10 -11.11
C GLU A 425 -8.89 -29.67 -10.39
N GLY A 426 -8.91 -29.72 -9.05
CA GLY A 426 -7.72 -29.51 -8.22
C GLY A 426 -7.73 -28.35 -7.22
N PRO A 427 -8.64 -27.36 -7.25
CA PRO A 427 -8.65 -26.31 -6.24
C PRO A 427 -8.67 -26.89 -4.83
N LYS A 428 -7.86 -26.38 -3.91
CA LYS A 428 -7.96 -26.72 -2.50
C LYS A 428 -8.67 -25.58 -1.78
N LEU A 429 -9.57 -25.92 -0.87
CA LEU A 429 -10.36 -24.95 -0.13
C LEU A 429 -10.23 -25.22 1.37
N ASP A 430 -9.89 -24.19 2.11
CA ASP A 430 -9.92 -24.21 3.56
C ASP A 430 -10.77 -23.05 4.05
N PHE A 431 -11.81 -23.34 4.82
CA PHE A 431 -12.72 -22.35 5.36
C PHE A 431 -12.98 -22.63 6.83
N TYR A 432 -12.79 -21.61 7.65
CA TYR A 432 -13.06 -21.66 9.07
C TYR A 432 -13.75 -20.37 9.49
N GLY A 433 -14.84 -20.48 10.25
CA GLY A 433 -15.53 -19.30 10.74
C GLY A 433 -16.48 -19.57 11.89
N ILE A 434 -16.47 -18.66 12.86
CA ILE A 434 -17.49 -18.54 13.90
C ILE A 434 -18.29 -17.27 13.60
N MET A 435 -19.57 -17.41 13.24
CA MET A 435 -20.45 -16.30 12.87
C MET A 435 -21.70 -16.30 13.76
N GLY A 436 -21.69 -15.48 14.81
CA GLY A 436 -22.78 -15.45 15.79
C GLY A 436 -22.90 -16.77 16.55
N SER A 437 -24.06 -17.43 16.47
CA SER A 437 -24.31 -18.76 17.05
C SER A 437 -23.92 -19.91 16.12
N MET A 438 -23.50 -19.62 14.89
CA MET A 438 -22.98 -20.61 13.97
C MET A 438 -21.49 -20.85 14.23
N ARG A 439 -21.12 -22.13 14.31
CA ARG A 439 -19.72 -22.56 14.21
C ARG A 439 -19.63 -23.43 12.96
N ALA A 440 -18.80 -23.02 12.00
CA ALA A 440 -18.57 -23.75 10.77
C ALA A 440 -17.08 -23.94 10.54
N GLU A 441 -16.69 -25.18 10.30
CA GLU A 441 -15.35 -25.59 9.91
C GLU A 441 -15.48 -26.49 8.69
N VAL A 442 -14.90 -26.05 7.57
CA VAL A 442 -14.87 -26.78 6.31
C VAL A 442 -13.43 -26.87 5.87
N ILE A 443 -12.81 -28.01 6.13
CA ILE A 443 -11.47 -28.31 5.65
C ILE A 443 -11.60 -29.24 4.46
N SER A 444 -11.13 -28.84 3.29
CA SER A 444 -11.19 -29.71 2.14
C SER A 444 -10.03 -29.58 1.15
N GLN A 445 -9.27 -30.65 0.99
CA GLN A 445 -8.34 -30.78 -0.14
C GLN A 445 -9.09 -31.33 -1.35
N LEU A 446 -9.86 -30.48 -2.01
CA LEU A 446 -10.67 -30.88 -3.16
C LEU A 446 -9.74 -31.26 -4.34
N LYS A 447 -9.94 -32.45 -4.90
CA LYS A 447 -9.41 -32.86 -6.22
C LYS A 447 -10.56 -32.99 -7.21
N THR A 448 -11.50 -32.06 -7.12
CA THR A 448 -12.68 -31.99 -7.96
C THR A 448 -12.80 -30.56 -8.49
N ASP A 449 -13.48 -30.41 -9.61
CA ASP A 449 -13.98 -29.14 -10.13
C ASP A 449 -15.39 -28.81 -9.60
N TYR A 450 -16.04 -29.77 -8.94
CA TYR A 450 -17.40 -29.65 -8.46
C TYR A 450 -17.62 -30.35 -7.12
N LEU A 451 -18.23 -29.64 -6.17
CA LEU A 451 -18.81 -30.18 -4.95
C LEU A 451 -20.14 -29.49 -4.69
N PHE A 452 -21.18 -30.26 -4.44
CA PHE A 452 -22.44 -29.74 -3.95
C PHE A 452 -22.94 -30.58 -2.79
N ILE A 453 -23.27 -29.90 -1.69
CA ILE A 453 -23.91 -30.50 -0.53
C ILE A 453 -25.12 -29.64 -0.22
N SER A 454 -26.28 -30.24 -0.11
CA SER A 454 -27.48 -29.55 0.40
C SER A 454 -28.17 -30.39 1.44
N TRP A 455 -28.89 -29.73 2.35
CA TRP A 455 -29.57 -30.41 3.44
C TRP A 455 -30.87 -29.72 3.79
N ASN A 456 -31.72 -30.48 4.47
CA ASN A 456 -32.79 -29.97 5.30
C ASN A 456 -32.80 -30.80 6.59
N ILE A 457 -32.46 -30.19 7.72
CA ILE A 457 -32.32 -30.87 9.01
C ILE A 457 -33.58 -30.65 9.83
N ASP A 458 -34.53 -31.58 9.73
CA ASP A 458 -35.80 -31.54 10.47
C ASP A 458 -36.22 -32.96 10.90
N GLN A 459 -37.39 -33.12 11.52
CA GLN A 459 -38.02 -34.41 11.80
C GLN A 459 -38.23 -35.24 10.52
N GLN A 460 -38.43 -34.57 9.39
CA GLN A 460 -38.37 -35.15 8.06
C GLN A 460 -37.34 -34.36 7.25
N GLY A 461 -36.18 -34.96 7.06
CA GLY A 461 -35.02 -34.25 6.53
C GLY A 461 -34.27 -35.02 5.47
N TYR A 462 -33.29 -34.36 4.88
CA TYR A 462 -32.42 -34.97 3.89
C TYR A 462 -31.01 -34.36 3.90
N VAL A 463 -30.07 -35.11 3.33
CA VAL A 463 -28.77 -34.60 2.87
C VAL A 463 -28.54 -35.12 1.45
N VAL A 464 -28.12 -34.24 0.55
CA VAL A 464 -27.65 -34.54 -0.80
C VAL A 464 -26.16 -34.22 -0.87
N LEU A 465 -25.39 -35.09 -1.52
CA LEU A 465 -23.98 -34.92 -1.80
C LEU A 465 -23.73 -35.29 -3.27
N ASP A 466 -23.10 -34.38 -4.00
CA ASP A 466 -22.71 -34.60 -5.38
C ASP A 466 -21.30 -34.05 -5.65
N THR A 467 -20.52 -34.85 -6.37
CA THR A 467 -19.16 -34.53 -6.81
C THR A 467 -18.99 -34.79 -8.31
N HIS A 468 -20.09 -35.03 -9.03
CA HIS A 468 -20.09 -35.53 -10.42
C HIS A 468 -19.22 -36.79 -10.62
N GLY A 469 -19.13 -37.63 -9.57
CA GLY A 469 -18.31 -38.85 -9.58
C GLY A 469 -16.80 -38.65 -9.37
N ASN A 470 -16.33 -37.42 -9.14
CA ASN A 470 -14.93 -37.10 -8.86
C ASN A 470 -14.55 -37.35 -7.39
N TRP A 471 -13.25 -37.57 -7.12
CA TRP A 471 -12.76 -37.85 -5.77
C TRP A 471 -12.45 -36.56 -4.99
N LEU A 472 -12.97 -36.47 -3.77
CA LEU A 472 -12.52 -35.55 -2.73
C LEU A 472 -11.43 -36.23 -1.89
N ASN A 473 -10.37 -35.50 -1.55
CA ASN A 473 -9.35 -35.95 -0.61
C ASN A 473 -9.48 -35.18 0.71
N THR A 474 -9.33 -35.88 1.84
CA THR A 474 -9.29 -35.26 3.18
C THR A 474 -10.42 -34.24 3.35
N PHE A 475 -11.65 -34.71 3.16
CA PHE A 475 -12.85 -33.87 3.22
C PHE A 475 -13.41 -33.88 4.63
N SER A 476 -13.67 -32.69 5.18
CA SER A 476 -14.42 -32.50 6.42
C SER A 476 -15.32 -31.29 6.31
N LEU A 477 -16.62 -31.50 6.46
CA LEU A 477 -17.63 -30.48 6.70
C LEU A 477 -18.18 -30.68 8.09
N ASN A 478 -18.01 -29.68 8.95
CA ASN A 478 -18.56 -29.66 10.29
C ASN A 478 -19.24 -28.30 10.52
N PHE A 479 -20.55 -28.29 10.67
CA PHE A 479 -21.23 -27.08 11.10
C PHE A 479 -22.26 -27.37 12.18
N THR A 480 -22.46 -26.38 13.05
CA THR A 480 -23.52 -26.34 14.05
C THR A 480 -24.16 -24.97 14.09
N LEU A 481 -25.49 -24.94 14.24
CA LEU A 481 -26.30 -23.73 14.37
C LEU A 481 -27.14 -23.81 15.65
N ASP A 482 -27.02 -22.78 16.51
CA ASP A 482 -27.75 -22.64 17.77
C ASP A 482 -27.66 -23.86 18.72
N ASP A 483 -26.56 -24.63 18.62
CA ASP A 483 -26.37 -25.92 19.33
C ASP A 483 -27.55 -26.91 19.17
N SER A 484 -28.35 -26.75 18.11
CA SER A 484 -29.60 -27.50 17.90
C SER A 484 -29.63 -28.22 16.56
N ILE A 485 -28.96 -27.66 15.56
CA ILE A 485 -28.86 -28.17 14.19
C ILE A 485 -27.39 -28.34 13.85
N GLY A 486 -27.04 -29.36 13.08
CA GLY A 486 -25.66 -29.53 12.63
C GLY A 486 -25.48 -30.67 11.65
N LEU A 487 -24.39 -30.62 10.90
CA LEU A 487 -23.99 -31.62 9.92
C LEU A 487 -22.51 -31.89 10.09
N LEU A 488 -22.15 -33.17 10.16
CA LEU A 488 -20.79 -33.64 10.19
C LEU A 488 -20.60 -34.69 9.10
N ILE A 489 -19.78 -34.36 8.11
CA ILE A 489 -19.36 -35.28 7.06
C ILE A 489 -17.84 -35.25 7.02
N GLY A 490 -17.20 -36.39 7.22
CA GLY A 490 -15.75 -36.50 7.18
C GLY A 490 -15.32 -37.79 6.49
N ALA A 491 -14.36 -37.72 5.58
CA ALA A 491 -13.80 -38.89 4.92
C ALA A 491 -12.38 -38.62 4.39
N SER A 492 -11.52 -39.64 4.42
CA SER A 492 -10.19 -39.54 3.81
C SER A 492 -10.26 -39.47 2.28
N LEU A 493 -11.16 -40.24 1.67
CA LEU A 493 -11.49 -40.20 0.25
C LEU A 493 -12.99 -40.39 0.09
N LEU A 494 -13.64 -39.55 -0.71
CA LEU A 494 -15.08 -39.57 -0.95
C LEU A 494 -15.38 -39.27 -2.42
N ARG A 495 -16.30 -40.00 -3.04
CA ARG A 495 -16.95 -39.60 -4.29
C ARG A 495 -18.44 -39.88 -4.20
N ALA A 496 -19.23 -39.02 -4.80
CA ALA A 496 -20.67 -39.15 -4.89
C ALA A 496 -21.17 -38.75 -6.27
N ASP A 497 -22.18 -39.46 -6.74
CA ASP A 497 -22.96 -39.09 -7.92
C ASP A 497 -24.43 -39.03 -7.50
N ASN A 498 -24.93 -37.80 -7.34
CA ASN A 498 -26.30 -37.53 -6.92
C ASN A 498 -26.75 -38.32 -5.67
N PHE A 499 -25.85 -38.53 -4.70
CA PHE A 499 -26.17 -39.29 -3.49
C PHE A 499 -27.14 -38.52 -2.61
N ARG A 500 -28.17 -39.18 -2.11
CA ARG A 500 -29.18 -38.61 -1.22
C ARG A 500 -29.57 -39.59 -0.13
N THR A 501 -29.62 -39.09 1.10
CA THR A 501 -30.21 -39.76 2.25
C THR A 501 -31.37 -38.94 2.80
N ASP A 502 -32.55 -39.55 2.91
CA ASP A 502 -33.74 -38.99 3.54
C ASP A 502 -34.04 -39.72 4.84
N TRP A 503 -34.60 -39.01 5.83
CA TRP A 503 -35.06 -39.63 7.08
C TRP A 503 -36.41 -39.10 7.54
N VAL A 504 -37.10 -39.93 8.32
CA VAL A 504 -38.25 -39.55 9.14
C VAL A 504 -37.99 -40.02 10.56
N VAL A 505 -38.09 -39.14 11.55
CA VAL A 505 -37.84 -39.48 12.97
C VAL A 505 -38.94 -40.38 13.54
N TRP A 506 -40.20 -40.15 13.16
CA TRP A 506 -41.33 -40.94 13.64
C TRP A 506 -42.44 -41.14 12.60
N PRO A 507 -42.76 -42.39 12.20
CA PRO A 507 -42.01 -43.62 12.51
C PRO A 507 -40.60 -43.59 11.89
N PRO A 508 -39.57 -44.13 12.58
CA PRO A 508 -38.19 -44.11 12.09
C PRO A 508 -38.08 -44.79 10.71
N SER A 509 -37.61 -44.06 9.71
CA SER A 509 -37.32 -44.62 8.38
C SER A 509 -36.20 -43.85 7.69
N PHE A 510 -35.47 -44.55 6.82
CA PHE A 510 -34.39 -43.99 6.00
C PHE A 510 -34.57 -44.44 4.55
N GLN A 511 -34.26 -43.55 3.60
CA GLN A 511 -34.22 -43.86 2.18
C GLN A 511 -32.90 -43.36 1.59
N LEU A 512 -32.25 -44.21 0.81
CA LEU A 512 -31.00 -43.91 0.12
C LEU A 512 -31.23 -43.94 -1.38
N SER A 513 -30.61 -43.03 -2.12
CA SER A 513 -30.57 -43.00 -3.58
C SER A 513 -29.26 -42.39 -4.08
N GLY A 514 -28.92 -42.64 -5.35
CA GLY A 514 -27.62 -42.26 -5.93
C GLY A 514 -26.47 -43.15 -5.47
N ASP A 515 -25.24 -42.75 -5.81
CA ASP A 515 -24.03 -43.53 -5.53
C ASP A 515 -23.08 -42.78 -4.60
N LEU A 516 -22.58 -43.47 -3.57
CA LEU A 516 -21.55 -43.00 -2.65
C LEU A 516 -20.43 -44.03 -2.57
N THR A 517 -19.18 -43.60 -2.72
CA THR A 517 -18.01 -44.44 -2.49
C THR A 517 -17.02 -43.69 -1.61
N PHE A 518 -16.44 -44.38 -0.62
CA PHE A 518 -15.41 -43.81 0.24
C PHE A 518 -14.28 -44.82 0.50
N VAL A 519 -13.12 -44.31 0.93
CA VAL A 519 -11.99 -45.13 1.39
C VAL A 519 -11.51 -44.62 2.74
N GLY A 520 -11.30 -45.55 3.67
CA GLY A 520 -10.94 -45.23 5.06
C GLY A 520 -12.17 -45.07 5.95
N ASP A 521 -11.99 -44.41 7.09
CA ASP A 521 -13.08 -44.11 8.02
C ASP A 521 -13.93 -42.95 7.48
N MET A 522 -15.25 -43.12 7.52
CA MET A 522 -16.22 -42.09 7.20
C MET A 522 -17.04 -41.75 8.43
N VAL A 523 -17.23 -40.46 8.68
CA VAL A 523 -18.20 -39.93 9.62
C VAL A 523 -19.31 -39.27 8.83
N PHE A 524 -20.56 -39.65 9.10
CA PHE A 524 -21.73 -38.99 8.55
C PHE A 524 -22.81 -38.89 9.62
N SER A 525 -23.08 -37.67 10.09
CA SER A 525 -23.99 -37.44 11.21
C SER A 525 -24.71 -36.12 11.09
N VAL A 526 -25.92 -36.07 11.64
CA VAL A 526 -26.75 -34.86 11.73
C VAL A 526 -27.11 -34.59 13.19
N MET A 527 -27.12 -33.33 13.60
CA MET A 527 -27.62 -32.91 14.90
C MET A 527 -29.06 -32.41 14.74
N VAL A 528 -29.98 -32.98 15.51
CA VAL A 528 -31.39 -32.55 15.55
C VAL A 528 -31.79 -32.32 17.02
N GLY A 529 -32.20 -31.10 17.36
CA GLY A 529 -32.56 -30.72 18.73
C GLY A 529 -31.40 -30.89 19.72
N GLY A 530 -30.16 -30.67 19.27
CA GLY A 530 -28.95 -30.74 20.09
C GLY A 530 -28.37 -32.14 20.31
N THR A 531 -28.94 -33.16 19.66
CA THR A 531 -28.43 -34.55 19.73
C THR A 531 -27.91 -34.98 18.37
N TRP A 532 -26.70 -35.55 18.32
CA TRP A 532 -26.10 -36.12 17.11
C TRP A 532 -26.64 -37.53 16.82
N TYR A 533 -26.99 -37.77 15.55
CA TYR A 533 -27.44 -39.04 15.02
C TYR A 533 -26.56 -39.44 13.84
N SER A 534 -26.00 -40.64 13.86
CA SER A 534 -25.28 -41.19 12.70
C SER A 534 -26.26 -41.64 11.63
N LEU A 535 -25.98 -41.25 10.39
CA LEU A 535 -26.77 -41.66 9.23
C LEU A 535 -26.27 -43.00 8.67
N PRO A 536 -27.17 -43.83 8.12
CA PRO A 536 -26.78 -45.07 7.46
C PRO A 536 -25.98 -44.78 6.19
N LEU A 537 -24.91 -45.57 5.97
CA LEU A 537 -24.03 -45.53 4.80
C LEU A 537 -24.17 -46.81 3.96
#